data_AF-A0A961JR17-F1
#
_entry.id   AF-A0A961JR17-F1
#
_cell.length_a   1.000
_cell.length_b   1.000
_cell.length_c   1.000
_cell.angle_alpha   90.00
_cell.angle_beta   90.00
_cell.angle_gamma   90.00
#
_symmetry.space_group_name_H-M   'P 1'
#
loop_
_entity.id
_entity.type
_entity.pdbx_description
1 polymer ?
#
loop_
_entity_poly.entity_id
_entity_poly.type
_entity_poly.pdbx_seq_one_letter_code
_entity_poly.pdbx_strand_id
1 'polypeptide(L)' 'MTLAACADLVRRGDPDRFRAAMAAPVEARARLFPLYAFNLEVARAPWASSDPTVAKMRLQFWRDVLVEIDEGEPAR' A
#
# COMPACT_ATOMS: atom_id res chain seq x y z
N MET A 1 10.37 -3.62 4.68
CA MET A 1 10.27 -3.02 3.32
C MET A 1 10.92 -1.64 3.35
N THR A 2 11.79 -1.29 2.40
CA THR A 2 12.46 0.03 2.38
C THR A 2 11.60 1.07 1.66
N LEU A 3 11.83 2.36 1.91
CA LEU A 3 11.15 3.44 1.18
C LEU A 3 11.36 3.33 -0.34
N ALA A 4 12.56 2.95 -0.76
CA ALA A 4 12.88 2.70 -2.16
C ALA A 4 12.04 1.55 -2.75
N ALA A 5 11.77 0.49 -1.99
CA ALA A 5 10.89 -0.59 -2.44
C ALA A 5 9.44 -0.10 -2.65
N CYS A 6 8.91 0.74 -1.75
CA CYS A 6 7.60 1.37 -1.95
C CYS A 6 7.58 2.25 -3.20
N ALA A 7 8.61 3.08 -3.39
CA ALA A 7 8.73 3.93 -4.57
C ALA A 7 8.76 3.11 -5.86
N ASP A 8 9.47 1.98 -5.87
CA ASP A 8 9.57 1.13 -7.05
C ASP A 8 8.29 0.34 -7.35
N LEU A 9 7.52 -0.03 -6.33
CA LEU A 9 6.17 -0.57 -6.49
C LEU A 9 5.22 0.46 -7.12
N VAL A 10 5.22 1.69 -6.60
CA VAL A 10 4.39 2.78 -7.12
C VAL A 10 4.80 3.14 -8.55
N ARG A 11 6.10 3.22 -8.84
CA ARG A 11 6.62 3.47 -10.20
C ARG A 11 6.08 2.48 -11.24
N ARG A 12 5.94 1.21 -10.86
CA ARG A 12 5.46 0.13 -11.74
C ARG A 12 3.94 0.02 -11.78
N GLY A 13 3.27 0.24 -10.64
CA GLY A 13 1.82 0.02 -10.51
C GLY A 13 0.96 1.27 -10.74
N ASP A 14 1.52 2.46 -10.54
CA ASP A 14 0.84 3.76 -10.72
C ASP A 14 1.88 4.86 -11.07
N PRO A 15 2.29 4.95 -12.35
CA PRO A 15 3.27 5.93 -12.80
C PRO A 15 2.86 7.39 -12.53
N ASP A 16 1.55 7.67 -12.47
CA ASP A 16 1.06 9.03 -12.25
C ASP A 16 1.22 9.45 -10.80
N ARG A 17 0.84 8.59 -9.84
CA ARG A 17 1.13 8.83 -8.42
C ARG A 17 2.62 8.85 -8.12
N PHE A 18 3.43 8.07 -8.85
CA PHE A 18 4.88 8.16 -8.73
C PHE A 18 5.38 9.56 -9.12
N ARG A 19 4.97 10.08 -10.28
CA ARG A 19 5.36 11.44 -10.73
C ARG A 19 4.85 12.52 -9.78
N ALA A 20 3.62 12.38 -9.28
CA ALA A 20 3.05 13.30 -8.29
C ALA A 20 3.88 13.32 -6.99
N ALA A 21 4.25 12.15 -6.46
CA ALA A 21 5.13 12.06 -5.28
C ALA A 21 6.53 12.65 -5.55
N MET A 22 7.06 12.48 -6.76
CA MET A 22 8.35 13.07 -7.16
C MET A 22 8.28 14.60 -7.35
N ALA A 23 7.11 15.16 -7.64
CA ALA A 23 6.88 16.60 -7.69
C ALA A 23 6.67 17.24 -6.30
N ALA A 24 6.38 16.43 -5.28
CA ALA A 24 6.22 16.89 -3.90
C ALA A 24 7.58 17.16 -3.20
N PRO A 25 7.59 17.94 -2.10
CA PRO A 25 8.76 18.11 -1.23
C PRO A 25 9.38 16.76 -0.83
N VAL A 26 10.70 16.71 -0.73
CA VAL A 26 11.45 15.46 -0.51
C VAL A 26 11.02 14.79 0.80
N GLU A 27 10.76 15.58 1.83
CA GLU A 27 10.36 15.15 3.17
C GLU A 27 8.98 14.48 3.17
N ALA A 28 8.09 14.88 2.25
CA ALA A 28 6.76 14.30 2.13
C ALA A 28 6.79 12.89 1.52
N ARG A 29 7.81 12.58 0.71
CA ARG A 29 7.92 11.30 -0.03
C ARG A 29 8.00 10.10 0.90
N ALA A 30 8.60 10.28 2.08
CA ALA A 30 8.67 9.25 3.12
C ALA A 30 7.28 8.79 3.60
N ARG A 31 6.26 9.63 3.50
CA ARG A 31 4.86 9.31 3.82
C ARG A 31 4.06 8.89 2.59
N LEU A 32 4.26 9.59 1.47
CA LEU A 32 3.50 9.37 0.24
C LEU A 32 3.77 8.00 -0.38
N PHE A 33 5.03 7.56 -0.48
CA PHE A 33 5.34 6.29 -1.14
C PHE A 33 4.77 5.07 -0.41
N PRO A 34 4.91 4.92 0.93
CA PRO A 34 4.26 3.81 1.63
C PRO A 34 2.74 3.83 1.49
N LEU A 35 2.10 5.01 1.58
CA LEU A 35 0.65 5.15 1.44
C LEU A 35 0.17 4.72 0.05
N TYR A 36 0.85 5.17 -1.01
CA TYR A 36 0.49 4.79 -2.37
C TYR A 36 0.81 3.33 -2.69
N ALA A 37 1.90 2.77 -2.15
CA ALA A 37 2.21 1.35 -2.27
C ALA A 37 1.12 0.50 -1.57
N PHE A 38 0.68 0.88 -0.37
CA PHE A 38 -0.43 0.23 0.31
C PHE A 38 -1.73 0.32 -0.50
N ASN A 39 -2.04 1.48 -1.07
CA ASN A 39 -3.21 1.64 -1.94
C ASN A 39 -3.19 0.66 -3.13
N LEU A 40 -2.02 0.37 -3.73
CA LEU A 40 -1.90 -0.63 -4.79
C LEU A 40 -2.25 -2.04 -4.29
N GLU A 41 -1.82 -2.41 -3.09
CA GLU A 41 -2.12 -3.72 -2.51
C GLU A 41 -3.61 -3.90 -2.22
N VAL A 42 -4.28 -2.86 -1.71
CA VAL A 42 -5.72 -2.87 -1.45
C VAL A 42 -6.50 -2.90 -2.76
N ALA A 43 -6.14 -2.06 -3.73
CA ALA A 43 -6.83 -1.98 -5.03
C ALA A 43 -6.72 -3.28 -5.84
N ARG A 44 -5.64 -4.06 -5.66
CA ARG A 44 -5.45 -5.36 -6.32
C ARG A 44 -6.21 -6.50 -5.65
N ALA A 45 -6.58 -6.38 -4.37
CA ALA A 45 -7.16 -7.48 -3.62
C ALA A 45 -8.40 -8.12 -4.26
N PRO A 46 -9.36 -7.36 -4.85
CA PRO A 46 -10.51 -7.94 -5.55
C PRO A 46 -10.15 -8.78 -6.78
N TRP A 47 -9.01 -8.49 -7.41
CA TRP A 47 -8.59 -9.09 -8.68
C TRP A 47 -7.55 -10.19 -8.49
N ALA A 48 -7.06 -10.40 -7.26
CA ALA A 48 -6.04 -11.38 -6.95
C ALA A 48 -6.55 -12.83 -6.97
N SER A 49 -7.86 -13.04 -6.94
CA SER A 49 -8.49 -14.37 -6.97
C SER A 49 -9.85 -14.31 -7.66
N SER A 50 -10.20 -15.37 -8.39
CA SER A 50 -11.56 -15.56 -8.92
C SER A 50 -12.57 -16.00 -7.85
N ASP A 51 -12.08 -16.44 -6.68
CA ASP A 51 -12.93 -16.74 -5.51
C ASP A 51 -13.14 -15.47 -4.66
N PRO A 52 -14.39 -14.96 -4.55
CA PRO A 52 -14.71 -13.78 -3.76
C PRO A 52 -14.36 -13.90 -2.28
N THR A 53 -14.34 -15.12 -1.73
CA THR A 53 -13.99 -15.38 -0.33
C THR A 53 -12.52 -15.08 -0.08
N VAL A 54 -11.65 -15.53 -0.98
CA VAL A 54 -10.20 -15.27 -0.90
C VAL A 54 -9.91 -13.77 -1.03
N ALA A 55 -10.59 -13.06 -1.94
CA ALA A 55 -10.46 -11.62 -2.08
C ALA A 55 -10.86 -10.87 -0.79
N LYS A 56 -11.97 -11.28 -0.15
CA LYS A 56 -12.41 -10.72 1.13
C LYS A 56 -11.42 -10.99 2.26
N MET A 57 -10.86 -12.19 2.34
CA MET A 57 -9.85 -12.53 3.35
C MET A 57 -8.61 -11.63 3.26
N ARG A 58 -8.15 -11.32 2.04
CA ARG A 58 -7.01 -10.40 1.84
C ARG A 58 -7.33 -8.97 2.27
N LEU A 59 -8.55 -8.50 2.03
CA LEU A 59 -9.00 -7.19 2.52
C LEU A 59 -9.14 -7.18 4.04
N GLN A 60 -9.65 -8.26 4.64
CA GLN A 60 -9.75 -8.38 6.09
C GLN A 60 -8.37 -8.35 6.74
N PHE A 61 -7.41 -9.11 6.19
CA PHE A 61 -6.01 -9.07 6.64
C PHE A 61 -5.46 -7.65 6.69
N TRP A 62 -5.63 -6.85 5.63
CA TRP A 62 -5.16 -5.46 5.62
C TRP A 62 -5.88 -4.58 6.65
N ARG A 63 -7.16 -4.84 6.95
CA ARG A 63 -7.88 -4.11 8.01
C ARG A 63 -7.30 -4.45 9.37
N ASP A 64 -7.05 -5.72 9.65
CA ASP A 64 -6.51 -6.18 10.92
C ASP A 64 -5.12 -5.58 11.15
N VAL A 65 -4.24 -5.61 10.14
CA VAL A 65 -2.93 -4.96 10.19
C VAL A 65 -3.02 -3.45 10.50
N LEU A 66 -3.99 -2.75 9.90
CA LEU A 66 -4.16 -1.32 10.18
C LEU A 66 -4.65 -1.05 11.61
N VAL A 67 -5.51 -1.92 12.15
CA VAL A 67 -5.97 -1.83 13.55
C VAL A 67 -4.80 -2.06 14.50
N GLU A 68 -3.98 -3.08 14.27
CA GLU A 68 -2.79 -3.35 15.08
C GLU A 68 -1.85 -2.13 15.10
N ILE A 69 -1.60 -1.50 13.95
CA ILE A 69 -0.77 -0.29 13.86
C ILE A 69 -1.38 0.88 14.66
N ASP A 70 -2.71 1.07 14.60
CA ASP A 70 -3.41 2.13 15.33
C ASP A 70 -3.36 1.93 16.84
N GLU A 71 -3.45 0.67 17.28
CA GLU A 71 -3.35 0.26 18.69
C GLU A 71 -1.89 0.24 19.20
N GLY A 72 -0.92 0.47 18.32
CA GLY A 72 0.51 0.43 18.64
C GLY A 72 1.07 -0.99 18.82
N GLU A 73 0.32 -1.99 18.36
CA GLU A 73 0.74 -3.39 18.31
C GLU A 73 1.67 -3.66 17.11
N PRO A 74 2.55 -4.66 17.22
CA PRO A 74 3.35 -5.08 16.07
C PRO A 74 2.44 -5.68 14.99
N ALA A 75 2.39 -5.02 13.83
CA ALA A 75 1.71 -5.52 12.63
C ALA A 75 2.21 -6.92 12.24
N ARG A 76 1.28 -7.86 12.05
CA ARG A 76 1.58 -9.26 11.66
C ARG A 76 1.91 -9.46 10.18
#